data_AF-A0A534LJY7-F1
#
_entry.id   AF-A0A534LJY7-F1
#
_cell.length_a   1.000
_cell.length_b   1.000
_cell.length_c   1.000
_cell.angle_alpha   90.00
_cell.angle_beta   90.00
_cell.angle_gamma   90.00
#
_symmetry.space_group_name_H-M   'P 1'
#
loop_
_entity.id
_entity.type
_entity.pdbx_description
1 polymer ?
#
loop_
_entity_poly.entity_id
_entity_poly.type
_entity_poly.pdbx_seq_one_letter_code
_entity_poly.pdbx_strand_id
1 'polypeptide(L)'
;MRRALSIGLALLIVVGSLAILLPTPPVAARGQIAVYRTGLNWPIALGFASDGRIFYNERNTGSIRIIENGIPLANPFITLPGTDSSGERGLLGLALDPGFPLTPYVYAYQTFMNTTSGTTYNRILRILASGNMSVSYSEILRLPPLSGALNHNGGVIAFGPDKKLYAVVGENANIALAQDPLSPMGKVLRMNSDGTPPSDNPFYGNASWNPYVYTYGHRNMFGLAFHPVTGRPYVTENGPNCNDEVNLLPNLTGSRRNFGWGLNQTCATPPPAPNNTNQDGPNPVLPIKWWATTICPTNAAIYGGPYFPAFRGDLFMGDCNYRTFHRLHLVPPNYDSVASDTPIWVAPDMILDVEVGPDGAIWFTTPSTIYRYWDSGQPPVASFTAAPNPTIVGATVTFDASASTDPDGQITAFAWNFGDLTLGSGQVTPHSYTMAGTYNVSLTVTDNESFTSIAYRDIVVQPGPPGAPVAASPSLLSSVWPFMLLAFVVLGAVAFVWWTRRRRRLVQPPPPPR
;
A
#
# COMPACT_ATOMS: atom_id res chain seq x y z
N MET A 1 -56.01 38.01 -39.61
CA MET A 1 -55.07 38.32 -40.71
C MET A 1 -54.00 39.28 -40.21
N ARG A 2 -52.83 38.78 -39.79
CA ARG A 2 -51.62 39.60 -39.64
C ARG A 2 -50.41 38.81 -40.15
N ARG A 3 -49.64 39.51 -40.95
CA ARG A 3 -48.60 39.04 -41.87
C ARG A 3 -47.34 38.61 -41.13
N ALA A 4 -46.65 37.67 -41.77
CA ALA A 4 -45.31 37.19 -41.46
C ALA A 4 -44.28 38.32 -41.37
N LEU A 5 -43.34 38.17 -40.42
CA LEU A 5 -41.99 38.71 -40.50
C LEU A 5 -41.03 37.59 -40.08
N SER A 6 -40.15 37.21 -41.00
CA SER A 6 -39.11 36.20 -40.82
C SER A 6 -37.76 36.88 -41.04
N ILE A 7 -36.99 37.17 -39.98
CA ILE A 7 -35.54 37.48 -39.99
C ILE A 7 -35.08 37.37 -38.51
N GLY A 8 -34.03 36.71 -38.06
CA GLY A 8 -33.06 35.77 -38.60
C GLY A 8 -32.23 35.36 -37.38
N LEU A 9 -32.32 34.09 -36.95
CA LEU A 9 -31.63 33.61 -35.76
C LEU A 9 -30.23 33.12 -36.16
N ALA A 10 -29.20 33.88 -35.81
CA ALA A 10 -27.82 33.44 -35.91
C ALA A 10 -27.60 32.29 -34.92
N LEU A 11 -27.50 31.07 -35.44
CA LEU A 11 -27.16 29.89 -34.67
C LEU A 11 -25.64 29.93 -34.38
N LEU A 12 -25.26 30.33 -33.18
CA LEU A 12 -23.90 30.09 -32.67
C LEU A 12 -23.78 28.59 -32.40
N ILE A 13 -23.15 27.85 -33.30
CA ILE A 13 -22.71 26.47 -33.05
C ILE A 13 -21.50 26.57 -32.11
N VAL A 14 -21.75 26.43 -30.81
CA VAL A 14 -20.69 26.08 -29.85
C VAL A 14 -20.33 24.63 -30.14
N VAL A 15 -19.26 24.42 -30.91
CA VAL A 15 -18.59 23.12 -30.99
C VAL A 15 -17.93 22.90 -29.63
N GLY A 16 -18.71 22.39 -28.67
CA GLY A 16 -18.17 21.82 -27.46
C GLY A 16 -17.40 20.58 -27.86
N SER A 17 -16.08 20.67 -27.83
CA SER A 17 -15.17 19.54 -28.02
C SER A 17 -15.48 18.48 -26.96
N LEU A 18 -16.37 17.55 -27.31
CA LEU A 18 -16.57 16.33 -26.54
C LEU A 18 -15.32 15.49 -26.79
N ALA A 19 -14.28 15.75 -25.99
CA ALA A 19 -13.14 14.84 -25.89
C ALA A 19 -13.70 13.52 -25.38
N ILE A 20 -13.92 12.59 -26.30
CA ILE A 20 -14.12 11.18 -25.96
C ILE A 20 -12.81 10.78 -25.28
N LEU A 21 -12.82 10.72 -23.94
CA LEU A 21 -11.76 10.05 -23.20
C LEU A 21 -11.83 8.58 -23.61
N LEU A 22 -11.03 8.22 -24.61
CA LEU A 22 -10.61 6.86 -24.79
C LEU A 22 -9.96 6.43 -23.46
N PRO A 23 -10.25 5.22 -22.93
CA PRO A 23 -9.52 4.73 -21.79
C PRO A 23 -8.04 4.80 -22.13
N THR A 24 -7.26 5.48 -21.27
CA THR A 24 -5.81 5.43 -21.38
C THR A 24 -5.44 3.95 -21.38
N PRO A 25 -4.58 3.48 -22.30
CA PRO A 25 -4.04 2.13 -22.18
C PRO A 25 -3.50 1.98 -20.75
N PRO A 26 -3.65 0.81 -20.11
CA PRO A 26 -3.05 0.60 -18.80
C PRO A 26 -1.58 1.00 -18.95
N VAL A 27 -1.15 1.98 -18.17
CA VAL A 27 0.28 2.24 -17.98
C VAL A 27 0.85 0.87 -17.66
N ALA A 28 1.81 0.39 -18.47
CA ALA A 28 2.47 -0.88 -18.23
C ALA A 28 2.76 -0.97 -16.74
N ALA A 29 2.41 -2.09 -16.09
CA ALA A 29 2.56 -2.24 -14.65
C ALA A 29 3.96 -1.75 -14.26
N ARG A 30 4.01 -0.69 -13.46
CA ARG A 30 5.27 -0.12 -12.98
C ARG A 30 5.97 -1.21 -12.16
N GLY A 31 7.19 -1.59 -12.51
CA GLY A 31 7.94 -2.65 -11.81
C GLY A 31 7.75 -4.08 -12.36
N GLN A 32 8.25 -5.05 -11.59
CA GLN A 32 8.47 -6.45 -12.00
C GLN A 32 7.77 -7.39 -11.02
N ILE A 33 6.98 -8.33 -11.57
CA ILE A 33 6.42 -9.46 -10.82
C ILE A 33 7.21 -10.71 -11.20
N ALA A 34 7.77 -11.41 -10.21
CA ALA A 34 8.46 -12.67 -10.42
C ALA A 34 7.95 -13.77 -9.49
N VAL A 35 7.99 -14.99 -10.00
CA VAL A 35 7.83 -16.19 -9.18
C VAL A 35 9.01 -16.28 -8.22
N TYR A 36 8.73 -16.32 -6.93
CA TYR A 36 9.75 -16.55 -5.90
C TYR A 36 9.86 -18.04 -5.55
N ARG A 37 8.72 -18.72 -5.36
CA ARG A 37 8.69 -20.14 -5.02
C ARG A 37 7.42 -20.84 -5.50
N THR A 38 7.57 -22.00 -6.12
CA THR A 38 6.47 -22.88 -6.54
C THR A 38 6.45 -24.19 -5.75
N GLY A 39 5.43 -25.02 -5.98
CA GLY A 39 5.31 -26.36 -5.39
C GLY A 39 4.89 -26.34 -3.92
N LEU A 40 4.20 -25.27 -3.50
CA LEU A 40 3.69 -25.10 -2.14
C LEU A 40 2.27 -25.67 -2.02
N ASN A 41 1.82 -25.94 -0.79
CA ASN A 41 0.48 -26.46 -0.54
C ASN A 41 -0.40 -25.42 0.15
N TRP A 42 -1.09 -24.60 -0.66
CA TRP A 42 -2.00 -23.56 -0.19
C TRP A 42 -1.37 -22.62 0.86
N PRO A 43 -0.29 -21.89 0.52
CA PRO A 43 0.35 -20.92 1.41
C PRO A 43 -0.57 -19.70 1.62
N ILE A 44 -1.44 -19.78 2.65
CA ILE A 44 -2.56 -18.85 2.82
C ILE A 44 -2.22 -17.59 3.63
N ALA A 45 -1.15 -17.61 4.42
CA ALA A 45 -0.60 -16.39 5.01
C ALA A 45 0.94 -16.46 5.11
N LEU A 46 1.57 -15.30 4.95
CA LEU A 46 3.00 -15.05 5.05
C LEU A 46 3.31 -14.26 6.32
N GLY A 47 4.50 -14.50 6.89
CA GLY A 47 5.03 -13.73 8.01
C GLY A 47 6.52 -13.53 7.84
N PHE A 48 6.98 -12.28 7.82
CA PHE A 48 8.39 -11.96 7.61
C PHE A 48 9.10 -11.69 8.94
N ALA A 49 10.11 -12.48 9.25
CA ALA A 49 10.96 -12.25 10.40
C ALA A 49 12.03 -11.20 10.08
N SER A 50 12.42 -10.42 11.09
CA SER A 50 13.46 -9.40 10.97
C SER A 50 14.85 -9.96 10.65
N ASP A 51 15.06 -11.27 10.86
CA ASP A 51 16.28 -12.00 10.52
C ASP A 51 16.29 -12.56 9.08
N GLY A 52 15.27 -12.24 8.27
CA GLY A 52 15.19 -12.61 6.86
C GLY A 52 14.46 -13.93 6.57
N ARG A 53 14.00 -14.65 7.60
CA ARG A 53 13.16 -15.84 7.39
C ARG A 53 11.75 -15.46 6.97
N ILE A 54 11.18 -16.25 6.07
CA ILE A 54 9.77 -16.15 5.66
C ILE A 54 9.03 -17.34 6.26
N PHE A 55 8.11 -17.08 7.17
CA PHE A 55 7.16 -18.06 7.67
C PHE A 55 5.95 -18.08 6.74
N TYR A 56 5.38 -19.25 6.51
CA TYR A 56 4.11 -19.40 5.82
C TYR A 56 3.33 -20.58 6.37
N ASN A 57 2.02 -20.46 6.49
CA ASN A 57 1.15 -21.57 6.84
C ASN A 57 0.47 -22.17 5.61
N GLU A 58 0.43 -23.49 5.59
CA GLU A 58 -0.26 -24.28 4.59
C GLU A 58 -1.66 -24.62 5.10
N ARG A 59 -2.68 -24.09 4.42
CA ARG A 59 -4.08 -24.19 4.85
C ARG A 59 -4.51 -25.63 5.16
N ASN A 60 -4.18 -26.54 4.25
CA ASN A 60 -4.71 -27.92 4.27
C ASN A 60 -3.89 -28.89 5.10
N THR A 61 -2.59 -28.64 5.29
CA THR A 61 -1.73 -29.56 6.04
C THR A 61 -1.72 -29.24 7.53
N GLY A 62 -2.15 -28.04 7.92
CA GLY A 62 -2.01 -27.56 9.28
C GLY A 62 -0.56 -27.21 9.65
N SER A 63 0.34 -27.08 8.66
CA SER A 63 1.75 -26.84 8.91
C SER A 63 2.11 -25.37 8.77
N ILE A 64 2.94 -24.88 9.68
CA ILE A 64 3.72 -23.65 9.48
C ILE A 64 5.11 -24.08 9.01
N ARG A 65 5.60 -23.45 7.96
CA ARG A 65 6.86 -23.76 7.30
C ARG A 65 7.72 -22.51 7.19
N ILE A 66 9.00 -22.70 6.94
CA ILE A 66 9.99 -21.61 6.87
C ILE A 66 10.73 -21.71 5.54
N ILE A 67 10.94 -20.56 4.90
CA ILE A 67 11.94 -20.34 3.88
C ILE A 67 13.06 -19.52 4.51
N GLU A 68 14.29 -20.01 4.42
CA GLU A 68 15.49 -19.35 4.92
C GLU A 68 16.49 -19.23 3.77
N ASN A 69 17.00 -18.02 3.51
CA ASN A 69 17.91 -17.75 2.39
C ASN A 69 17.40 -18.24 1.02
N GLY A 70 16.09 -18.12 0.77
CA GLY A 70 15.45 -18.60 -0.47
C GLY A 70 15.20 -20.11 -0.54
N ILE A 71 15.54 -20.86 0.50
CA ILE A 71 15.42 -22.32 0.53
C ILE A 71 14.35 -22.72 1.55
N PRO A 72 13.25 -23.39 1.13
CA PRO A 72 12.31 -23.98 2.08
C PRO A 72 12.98 -25.06 2.92
N LEU A 73 12.77 -25.00 4.22
CA LEU A 73 13.29 -26.01 5.13
C LEU A 73 12.53 -27.33 4.95
N ALA A 74 13.26 -28.45 5.11
CA ALA A 74 12.71 -29.79 4.92
C ALA A 74 11.61 -30.11 5.95
N ASN A 75 11.88 -29.78 7.21
CA ASN A 75 10.94 -29.97 8.32
C ASN A 75 10.05 -28.72 8.48
N PRO A 76 8.74 -28.91 8.75
CA PRO A 76 7.89 -27.79 9.15
C PRO A 76 8.36 -27.20 10.49
N PHE A 77 8.11 -25.91 10.71
CA PHE A 77 8.27 -25.28 12.02
C PHE A 77 7.40 -25.98 13.07
N ILE A 78 6.16 -26.29 12.69
CA ILE A 78 5.20 -27.11 13.42
C ILE A 78 4.13 -27.63 12.47
N THR A 79 3.57 -28.81 12.75
CA THR A 79 2.30 -29.27 12.16
C THR A 79 1.28 -29.38 13.27
N LEU A 80 0.22 -28.56 13.19
CA LEU A 80 -0.82 -28.50 14.20
C LEU A 80 -1.83 -29.64 14.00
N PRO A 81 -2.12 -30.44 15.05
CA PRO A 81 -3.07 -31.54 14.94
C PRO A 81 -4.51 -31.03 14.81
N GLY A 82 -5.36 -31.89 14.26
CA GLY A 82 -6.81 -31.68 14.18
C GLY A 82 -7.24 -30.50 13.30
N THR A 83 -6.42 -30.11 12.32
CA THR A 83 -6.80 -29.10 11.32
C THR A 83 -7.93 -29.66 10.45
N ASP A 84 -9.10 -29.03 10.46
CA ASP A 84 -10.16 -29.31 9.50
C ASP A 84 -9.97 -28.45 8.26
N SER A 85 -9.72 -29.06 7.11
CA SER A 85 -9.46 -28.38 5.84
C SER A 85 -10.68 -28.31 4.92
N SER A 86 -11.88 -28.60 5.42
CA SER A 86 -13.11 -28.63 4.62
C SER A 86 -13.61 -27.23 4.24
N GLY A 87 -14.01 -27.02 2.99
CA GLY A 87 -14.59 -25.75 2.51
C GLY A 87 -13.61 -24.58 2.56
N GLU A 88 -13.82 -23.59 3.45
CA GLU A 88 -12.90 -22.47 3.74
C GLU A 88 -12.05 -22.72 5.01
N ARG A 89 -12.29 -23.80 5.74
CA ARG A 89 -11.61 -24.11 7.02
C ARG A 89 -10.14 -24.47 6.82
N GLY A 90 -9.33 -24.38 7.86
CA GLY A 90 -7.94 -24.83 7.82
C GLY A 90 -7.05 -24.18 8.86
N LEU A 91 -5.74 -24.16 8.60
CA LEU A 91 -4.82 -23.24 9.26
C LEU A 91 -4.82 -21.94 8.47
N LEU A 92 -5.55 -20.93 8.94
CA LEU A 92 -5.96 -19.77 8.14
C LEU A 92 -5.07 -18.54 8.34
N GLY A 93 -4.66 -18.26 9.58
CA GLY A 93 -3.93 -17.05 9.91
C GLY A 93 -2.56 -17.34 10.50
N LEU A 94 -1.61 -16.45 10.21
CA LEU A 94 -0.24 -16.46 10.72
C LEU A 94 0.14 -15.04 11.11
N ALA A 95 0.71 -14.86 12.31
CA ALA A 95 1.37 -13.62 12.68
C ALA A 95 2.64 -13.91 13.49
N LEU A 96 3.68 -13.11 13.29
CA LEU A 96 4.85 -13.11 14.16
C LEU A 96 4.67 -12.06 15.25
N ASP A 97 5.16 -12.32 16.46
CA ASP A 97 5.23 -11.28 17.49
C ASP A 97 6.01 -10.06 16.94
N PRO A 98 5.61 -8.81 17.23
CA PRO A 98 6.34 -7.62 16.76
C PRO A 98 7.80 -7.58 17.22
N GLY A 99 8.16 -8.30 18.29
CA GLY A 99 9.52 -8.46 18.78
C GLY A 99 10.26 -9.69 18.24
N PHE A 100 9.67 -10.48 17.33
CA PHE A 100 10.30 -11.69 16.79
C PHE A 100 11.60 -11.36 16.01
N PRO A 101 12.70 -12.11 16.19
CA PRO A 101 12.81 -13.37 16.93
C PRO A 101 13.16 -13.24 18.42
N LEU A 102 13.40 -12.02 18.93
CA LEU A 102 13.78 -11.80 20.34
C LEU A 102 12.63 -12.09 21.32
N THR A 103 11.40 -11.82 20.89
CA THR A 103 10.18 -12.34 21.49
C THR A 103 9.74 -13.54 20.65
N PRO A 104 10.11 -14.78 21.03
CA PRO A 104 10.06 -15.93 20.13
C PRO A 104 8.65 -16.54 20.06
N TYR A 105 7.64 -15.73 19.76
CA TYR A 105 6.26 -16.19 19.61
C TYR A 105 5.78 -16.06 18.17
N VAL A 106 5.15 -17.13 17.70
CA VAL A 106 4.40 -17.22 16.44
C VAL A 106 2.95 -17.50 16.79
N TYR A 107 2.02 -16.87 16.08
CA TYR A 107 0.59 -16.98 16.30
C TYR A 107 -0.08 -17.64 15.11
N ALA A 108 -1.10 -18.45 15.39
CA ALA A 108 -1.81 -19.21 14.38
C ALA A 108 -3.32 -19.18 14.62
N TYR A 109 -4.10 -18.92 13.57
CA TYR A 109 -5.55 -19.09 13.58
C TYR A 109 -5.91 -20.42 12.90
N GLN A 110 -6.59 -21.31 13.60
CA GLN A 110 -6.87 -22.66 13.13
C GLN A 110 -8.35 -23.00 13.31
N THR A 111 -8.97 -23.58 12.28
CA THR A 111 -10.18 -24.38 12.44
C THR A 111 -9.82 -25.77 12.94
N PHE A 112 -10.17 -26.06 14.18
CA PHE A 112 -9.82 -27.30 14.86
C PHE A 112 -11.04 -28.22 14.98
N MET A 113 -10.86 -29.48 14.58
CA MET A 113 -11.81 -30.55 14.83
C MET A 113 -11.36 -31.40 16.02
N ASN A 114 -12.12 -31.31 17.12
CA ASN A 114 -11.95 -32.20 18.25
C ASN A 114 -12.68 -33.53 17.97
N THR A 115 -11.93 -34.55 17.56
CA THR A 115 -12.48 -35.88 17.27
C THR A 115 -13.07 -36.57 18.50
N THR A 116 -12.62 -36.23 19.70
CA THR A 116 -13.12 -36.80 20.95
C THR A 116 -14.52 -36.27 21.28
N SER A 117 -14.76 -34.96 21.09
CA SER A 117 -16.06 -34.35 21.38
C SER A 117 -16.98 -34.23 20.17
N GLY A 118 -16.47 -34.50 18.96
CA GLY A 118 -17.21 -34.27 17.72
C GLY A 118 -17.44 -32.80 17.39
N THR A 119 -16.66 -31.88 17.98
CA THR A 119 -16.88 -30.43 17.88
C THR A 119 -15.82 -29.76 17.03
N THR A 120 -16.24 -28.98 16.03
CA THR A 120 -15.38 -28.07 15.29
C THR A 120 -15.47 -26.65 15.88
N TYR A 121 -14.34 -25.98 16.06
CA TYR A 121 -14.30 -24.57 16.46
C TYR A 121 -13.06 -23.89 15.90
N ASN A 122 -13.13 -22.57 15.72
CA ASN A 122 -11.97 -21.77 15.41
C ASN A 122 -11.21 -21.41 16.70
N ARG A 123 -9.89 -21.33 16.63
CA ARG A 123 -9.02 -20.99 17.77
C ARG A 123 -7.80 -20.20 17.34
N ILE A 124 -7.23 -19.48 18.29
CA ILE A 124 -5.93 -18.81 18.15
C ILE A 124 -4.94 -19.46 19.10
N LEU A 125 -3.78 -19.83 18.57
CA LEU A 125 -2.68 -20.43 19.29
C LEU A 125 -1.51 -19.44 19.39
N ARG A 126 -0.80 -19.47 20.52
CA ARG A 126 0.51 -18.86 20.69
C ARG A 126 1.55 -19.96 20.78
N ILE A 127 2.56 -19.92 19.91
CA ILE A 127 3.53 -20.99 19.69
C ILE A 127 4.91 -20.44 20.08
N LEU A 128 5.59 -21.12 21.01
CA LEU A 128 6.94 -20.77 21.43
C LEU A 128 7.95 -21.33 20.43
N ALA A 129 8.77 -20.48 19.84
CA ALA A 129 9.81 -20.83 18.88
C ALA A 129 11.15 -21.10 19.56
N SER A 130 11.94 -22.00 18.97
CA SER A 130 13.36 -22.18 19.22
C SER A 130 14.06 -22.35 17.87
N GLY A 131 14.68 -21.28 17.38
CA GLY A 131 15.24 -21.25 16.02
C GLY A 131 14.17 -21.54 14.97
N ASN A 132 14.37 -22.62 14.21
CA ASN A 132 13.51 -23.03 13.10
C ASN A 132 12.42 -24.06 13.49
N MET A 133 12.23 -24.34 14.78
CA MET A 133 11.20 -25.27 15.27
C MET A 133 10.37 -24.69 16.42
N SER A 134 9.18 -25.24 16.65
CA SER A 134 8.40 -24.98 17.85
C SER A 134 8.87 -25.81 19.06
N VAL A 135 8.75 -25.25 20.27
CA VAL A 135 8.97 -25.96 21.55
C VAL A 135 7.64 -26.41 22.16
N SER A 136 6.66 -25.52 22.18
CA SER A 136 5.33 -25.74 22.75
C SER A 136 4.33 -24.74 22.16
N TYR A 137 3.04 -24.95 22.40
CA TYR A 137 2.01 -23.98 22.07
C TYR A 137 0.89 -24.00 23.11
N SER A 138 0.17 -22.88 23.22
CA SER A 138 -1.01 -22.72 24.07
C SER A 138 -2.17 -22.17 23.26
N GLU A 139 -3.39 -22.65 23.54
CA GLU A 139 -4.61 -22.04 23.04
C GLU A 139 -4.92 -20.78 23.84
N ILE A 140 -4.84 -19.63 23.17
CA ILE A 140 -5.03 -18.31 23.81
C ILE A 140 -6.42 -17.74 23.57
N LEU A 141 -7.13 -18.22 22.55
CA LEU A 141 -8.53 -17.93 22.32
C LEU A 141 -9.22 -19.13 21.68
N ARG A 142 -10.34 -19.56 22.27
CA ARG A 142 -11.26 -20.54 21.70
C ARG A 142 -12.57 -19.83 21.36
N LEU A 143 -13.00 -19.92 20.09
CA LEU A 143 -14.30 -19.41 19.66
C LEU A 143 -15.40 -20.46 19.92
N PRO A 144 -16.68 -20.04 19.93
CA PRO A 144 -17.80 -20.97 20.06
C PRO A 144 -17.76 -22.08 19.00
N PRO A 145 -18.40 -23.24 19.26
CA PRO A 145 -18.58 -24.28 18.26
C PRO A 145 -19.14 -23.73 16.95
N LEU A 146 -18.58 -24.16 15.83
CA LEU A 146 -19.08 -23.85 14.51
C LEU A 146 -20.39 -24.60 14.23
N SER A 147 -21.19 -24.02 13.35
CA SER A 147 -22.30 -24.72 12.70
C SER A 147 -21.78 -25.77 11.70
N GLY A 148 -22.71 -26.42 10.98
CA GLY A 148 -22.35 -27.30 9.86
C GLY A 148 -21.76 -26.56 8.65
N ALA A 149 -21.80 -25.22 8.62
CA ALA A 149 -21.30 -24.42 7.51
C ALA A 149 -19.78 -24.50 7.40
N LEU A 150 -19.28 -24.71 6.17
CA LEU A 150 -17.85 -24.83 5.89
C LEU A 150 -17.20 -23.48 5.54
N ASN A 151 -18.00 -22.42 5.45
CA ASN A 151 -17.65 -21.07 5.04
C ASN A 151 -17.80 -20.07 6.20
N HIS A 152 -17.35 -18.85 5.97
CA HIS A 152 -17.44 -17.70 6.87
C HIS A 152 -16.64 -17.89 8.16
N ASN A 153 -15.40 -18.36 8.01
CA ASN A 153 -14.49 -18.56 9.13
C ASN A 153 -13.70 -17.30 9.47
N GLY A 154 -13.49 -16.39 8.49
CA GLY A 154 -12.48 -15.35 8.59
C GLY A 154 -11.08 -15.98 8.70
N GLY A 155 -10.27 -15.50 9.63
CA GLY A 155 -9.05 -16.21 10.05
C GLY A 155 -7.75 -15.42 9.92
N VAL A 156 -7.74 -14.26 9.27
CA VAL A 156 -6.56 -13.38 9.28
C VAL A 156 -6.32 -12.84 10.69
N ILE A 157 -5.06 -12.91 11.11
CA ILE A 157 -4.58 -12.33 12.36
C ILE A 157 -3.37 -11.45 12.08
N ALA A 158 -3.28 -10.30 12.75
CA ALA A 158 -2.15 -9.40 12.59
C ALA A 158 -1.97 -8.55 13.84
N PHE A 159 -0.73 -8.14 14.12
CA PHE A 159 -0.46 -7.17 15.17
C PHE A 159 -0.69 -5.74 14.66
N GLY A 160 -1.50 -4.99 15.39
CA GLY A 160 -1.68 -3.57 15.15
C GLY A 160 -0.48 -2.73 15.60
N PRO A 161 -0.43 -1.44 15.22
CA PRO A 161 0.61 -0.51 15.66
C PRO A 161 0.61 -0.27 17.19
N ASP A 162 -0.50 -0.59 17.85
CA ASP A 162 -0.66 -0.59 19.31
C ASP A 162 -0.13 -1.87 19.99
N LYS A 163 0.50 -2.77 19.22
CA LYS A 163 1.06 -4.05 19.66
C LYS A 163 0.02 -5.03 20.21
N LYS A 164 -1.25 -4.85 19.85
CA LYS A 164 -2.30 -5.83 20.14
C LYS A 164 -2.48 -6.76 18.96
N LEU A 165 -2.87 -8.00 19.24
CA LEU A 165 -3.23 -8.96 18.22
C LEU A 165 -4.69 -8.73 17.82
N TYR A 166 -4.94 -8.58 16.53
CA TYR A 166 -6.27 -8.47 15.96
C TYR A 166 -6.60 -9.76 15.21
N ALA A 167 -7.87 -10.12 15.20
CA ALA A 167 -8.38 -11.27 14.46
C ALA A 167 -9.68 -10.92 13.75
N VAL A 168 -9.78 -11.24 12.47
CA VAL A 168 -11.05 -11.16 11.73
C VAL A 168 -11.78 -12.50 11.84
N VAL A 169 -13.03 -12.47 12.29
CA VAL A 169 -13.82 -13.67 12.56
C VAL A 169 -15.13 -13.57 11.78
N GLY A 170 -15.37 -14.54 10.90
CA GLY A 170 -16.64 -14.62 10.16
C GLY A 170 -17.80 -15.12 11.03
N GLU A 171 -19.03 -14.96 10.56
CA GLU A 171 -20.23 -15.36 11.31
C GLU A 171 -20.63 -16.84 11.16
N ASN A 172 -19.86 -17.60 10.38
CA ASN A 172 -20.06 -19.04 10.09
C ASN A 172 -21.46 -19.38 9.54
N ALA A 173 -21.96 -18.53 8.65
CA ALA A 173 -23.26 -18.58 7.98
C ALA A 173 -24.49 -18.56 8.92
N ASN A 174 -24.30 -18.15 10.18
CA ASN A 174 -25.36 -17.68 11.06
C ASN A 174 -25.35 -16.14 11.18
N ILE A 175 -26.07 -15.50 10.25
CA ILE A 175 -26.13 -14.05 10.06
C ILE A 175 -26.49 -13.25 11.32
N ALA A 176 -27.29 -13.83 12.24
CA ALA A 176 -27.69 -13.14 13.47
C ALA A 176 -26.50 -12.89 14.40
N LEU A 177 -25.47 -13.73 14.35
CA LEU A 177 -24.31 -13.61 15.23
C LEU A 177 -23.49 -12.35 14.97
N ALA A 178 -23.52 -11.80 13.75
CA ALA A 178 -22.80 -10.58 13.40
C ALA A 178 -23.29 -9.36 14.19
N GLN A 179 -24.58 -9.33 14.55
CA GLN A 179 -25.21 -8.27 15.36
C GLN A 179 -25.34 -8.62 16.84
N ASP A 180 -25.17 -9.89 17.23
CA ASP A 180 -25.18 -10.30 18.64
C ASP A 180 -23.94 -9.72 19.37
N PRO A 181 -24.14 -8.90 20.43
CA PRO A 181 -23.04 -8.27 21.16
C PRO A 181 -22.27 -9.24 22.06
N LEU A 182 -22.84 -10.38 22.46
CA LEU A 182 -22.19 -11.40 23.29
C LEU A 182 -21.40 -12.41 22.45
N SER A 183 -21.70 -12.50 21.15
CA SER A 183 -21.00 -13.37 20.22
C SER A 183 -19.70 -12.74 19.70
N PRO A 184 -18.59 -13.50 19.65
CA PRO A 184 -17.37 -13.07 18.97
C PRO A 184 -17.41 -13.31 17.45
N MET A 185 -18.50 -13.84 16.90
CA MET A 185 -18.63 -14.22 15.50
C MET A 185 -19.12 -13.04 14.65
N GLY A 186 -18.61 -12.90 13.42
CA GLY A 186 -18.89 -11.74 12.56
C GLY A 186 -18.32 -10.43 13.11
N LYS A 187 -17.09 -10.48 13.63
CA LYS A 187 -16.42 -9.41 14.39
C LYS A 187 -14.96 -9.27 13.98
N VAL A 188 -14.43 -8.07 14.16
CA VAL A 188 -12.99 -7.90 14.40
C VAL A 188 -12.76 -7.92 15.90
N LEU A 189 -11.88 -8.81 16.35
CA LEU A 189 -11.49 -8.96 17.74
C LEU A 189 -10.12 -8.33 17.98
N ARG A 190 -9.89 -7.80 19.19
CA ARG A 190 -8.62 -7.23 19.64
C ARG A 190 -8.22 -7.84 20.98
N MET A 191 -7.02 -8.39 21.07
CA MET A 191 -6.50 -9.08 22.25
C MET A 191 -5.04 -8.68 22.58
N ASN A 192 -4.63 -8.86 23.83
CA ASN A 192 -3.21 -8.82 24.20
C ASN A 192 -2.46 -10.00 23.57
N SER A 193 -1.13 -9.94 23.53
CA SER A 193 -0.30 -11.01 22.98
C SER A 193 -0.39 -12.34 23.75
N ASP A 194 -1.00 -12.35 24.94
CA ASP A 194 -1.31 -13.55 25.71
C ASP A 194 -2.76 -14.06 25.54
N GLY A 195 -3.56 -13.38 24.72
CA GLY A 195 -4.97 -13.69 24.48
C GLY A 195 -5.94 -13.05 25.47
N THR A 196 -5.49 -12.30 26.48
CA THR A 196 -6.42 -11.60 27.37
C THR A 196 -7.05 -10.38 26.69
N PRO A 197 -8.29 -9.99 27.02
CA PRO A 197 -8.92 -8.81 26.44
C PRO A 197 -8.27 -7.53 27.00
N PRO A 198 -7.80 -6.59 26.14
CA PRO A 198 -7.26 -5.33 26.58
C PRO A 198 -8.31 -4.50 27.33
N SER A 199 -7.89 -3.86 28.43
CA SER A 199 -8.78 -3.02 29.25
C SER A 199 -9.26 -1.75 28.53
N ASP A 200 -8.59 -1.37 27.45
CA ASP A 200 -8.92 -0.24 26.57
C ASP A 200 -9.78 -0.67 25.36
N ASN A 201 -10.24 -1.93 25.31
CA ASN A 201 -11.19 -2.34 24.27
C ASN A 201 -12.51 -1.55 24.38
N PRO A 202 -13.20 -1.27 23.26
CA PRO A 202 -14.36 -0.38 23.22
C PRO A 202 -15.52 -0.80 24.14
N PHE A 203 -15.67 -2.10 24.36
CA PHE A 203 -16.75 -2.68 25.17
C PHE A 203 -16.24 -3.37 26.43
N TYR A 204 -14.97 -3.17 26.78
CA TYR A 204 -14.38 -3.79 27.97
C TYR A 204 -15.14 -3.38 29.23
N GLY A 205 -15.42 -4.34 30.11
CA GLY A 205 -16.16 -4.12 31.36
C GLY A 205 -17.68 -3.97 31.20
N ASN A 206 -18.22 -3.94 29.98
CA ASN A 206 -19.66 -3.97 29.74
C ASN A 206 -20.15 -5.42 29.66
N ALA A 207 -20.93 -5.86 30.65
CA ALA A 207 -21.42 -7.24 30.73
C ALA A 207 -22.36 -7.65 29.57
N SER A 208 -22.91 -6.68 28.83
CA SER A 208 -23.75 -6.94 27.66
C SER A 208 -22.94 -7.19 26.38
N TRP A 209 -21.61 -7.13 26.45
CA TRP A 209 -20.73 -7.28 25.30
C TRP A 209 -19.61 -8.27 25.57
N ASN A 210 -19.22 -8.98 24.52
CA ASN A 210 -18.00 -9.75 24.52
C ASN A 210 -16.79 -8.80 24.61
N PRO A 211 -15.86 -8.99 25.57
CA PRO A 211 -14.79 -8.03 25.86
C PRO A 211 -13.72 -7.94 24.77
N TYR A 212 -13.69 -8.88 23.83
CA TYR A 212 -12.73 -8.88 22.71
C TYR A 212 -13.18 -8.02 21.53
N VAL A 213 -14.47 -7.65 21.45
CA VAL A 213 -15.04 -7.02 20.25
C VAL A 213 -14.44 -5.63 20.03
N TYR A 214 -13.89 -5.41 18.83
CA TYR A 214 -13.40 -4.12 18.37
C TYR A 214 -14.41 -3.45 17.43
N THR A 215 -14.91 -4.20 16.44
CA THR A 215 -16.00 -3.83 15.53
C THR A 215 -16.90 -5.04 15.27
N TYR A 216 -18.12 -4.80 14.83
CA TYR A 216 -19.14 -5.81 14.63
C TYR A 216 -19.98 -5.56 13.38
N GLY A 217 -20.87 -6.49 13.03
CA GLY A 217 -21.64 -6.42 11.80
C GLY A 217 -20.80 -6.75 10.58
N HIS A 218 -19.96 -7.78 10.67
CA HIS A 218 -19.16 -8.29 9.57
C HIS A 218 -19.64 -9.68 9.13
N ARG A 219 -19.52 -10.00 7.84
CA ARG A 219 -19.86 -11.29 7.23
C ARG A 219 -18.69 -12.26 7.23
N ASN A 220 -17.82 -12.14 6.22
CA ASN A 220 -16.71 -13.03 5.95
C ASN A 220 -15.51 -12.22 5.46
N MET A 221 -14.71 -11.76 6.42
CA MET A 221 -13.52 -10.96 6.17
C MET A 221 -12.33 -11.85 5.80
N PHE A 222 -11.58 -11.46 4.78
CA PHE A 222 -10.38 -12.18 4.33
C PHE A 222 -9.10 -11.35 4.42
N GLY A 223 -9.18 -10.09 4.84
CA GLY A 223 -8.00 -9.25 4.94
C GLY A 223 -8.02 -8.30 6.12
N LEU A 224 -6.83 -7.96 6.57
CA LEU A 224 -6.60 -7.02 7.67
C LEU A 224 -5.26 -6.31 7.47
N ALA A 225 -5.31 -5.00 7.27
CA ALA A 225 -4.11 -4.17 7.10
C ALA A 225 -4.17 -2.94 8.01
N PHE A 226 -3.02 -2.45 8.48
CA PHE A 226 -2.94 -1.23 9.28
C PHE A 226 -2.21 -0.14 8.51
N HIS A 227 -2.82 1.03 8.41
CA HIS A 227 -2.18 2.15 7.71
C HIS A 227 -1.09 2.78 8.59
N PRO A 228 0.17 2.88 8.13
CA PRO A 228 1.31 3.22 8.97
C PRO A 228 1.30 4.67 9.47
N VAL A 229 0.55 5.56 8.81
CA VAL A 229 0.43 6.98 9.21
C VAL A 229 -0.70 7.21 10.21
N THR A 230 -1.87 6.61 9.97
CA THR A 230 -3.08 6.88 10.76
C THR A 230 -3.29 5.87 11.89
N GLY A 231 -2.61 4.72 11.80
CA GLY A 231 -2.77 3.57 12.68
C GLY A 231 -4.10 2.84 12.51
N ARG A 232 -4.94 3.24 11.55
CA ARG A 232 -6.29 2.70 11.37
C ARG A 232 -6.26 1.32 10.68
N PRO A 233 -7.09 0.36 11.12
CA PRO A 233 -7.26 -0.91 10.44
C PRO A 233 -8.18 -0.79 9.22
N TYR A 234 -7.87 -1.54 8.16
CA TYR A 234 -8.67 -1.77 6.97
C TYR A 234 -8.98 -3.26 6.90
N VAL A 235 -10.20 -3.63 6.55
CA VAL A 235 -10.58 -5.03 6.32
C VAL A 235 -11.22 -5.18 4.96
N THR A 236 -10.88 -6.27 4.27
CA THR A 236 -11.59 -6.71 3.07
C THR A 236 -12.62 -7.75 3.47
N GLU A 237 -13.80 -7.67 2.86
CA GLU A 237 -14.93 -8.51 3.23
C GLU A 237 -15.68 -8.99 1.98
N ASN A 238 -16.04 -10.27 1.98
CA ASN A 238 -16.84 -10.85 0.92
C ASN A 238 -18.31 -10.68 1.29
N GLY A 239 -19.08 -10.06 0.42
CA GLY A 239 -20.53 -10.08 0.46
C GLY A 239 -21.10 -11.42 0.00
N PRO A 240 -22.43 -11.58 -0.06
CA PRO A 240 -23.08 -12.83 -0.47
C PRO A 240 -22.83 -13.13 -1.95
N ASN A 241 -23.65 -12.57 -2.84
CA ASN A 241 -23.51 -12.66 -4.29
C ASN A 241 -23.41 -11.26 -4.94
N CYS A 242 -23.15 -10.26 -4.11
CA CYS A 242 -22.92 -8.86 -4.45
C CYS A 242 -22.18 -8.19 -3.27
N ASN A 243 -21.82 -6.93 -3.43
CA ASN A 243 -21.41 -6.03 -2.35
C ASN A 243 -20.24 -6.58 -1.53
N ASP A 244 -19.16 -6.96 -2.21
CA ASP A 244 -17.87 -7.10 -1.56
C ASP A 244 -17.36 -5.72 -1.14
N GLU A 245 -16.59 -5.66 -0.06
CA GLU A 245 -16.28 -4.41 0.61
C GLU A 245 -14.81 -4.27 0.99
N VAL A 246 -14.35 -3.02 1.03
CA VAL A 246 -13.22 -2.56 1.84
C VAL A 246 -13.76 -1.62 2.90
N ASN A 247 -13.57 -2.01 4.15
CA ASN A 247 -14.06 -1.31 5.32
C ASN A 247 -12.91 -0.67 6.07
N LEU A 248 -13.05 0.60 6.42
CA LEU A 248 -12.08 1.33 7.24
C LEU A 248 -12.58 1.44 8.67
N LEU A 249 -11.90 0.74 9.58
CA LEU A 249 -12.30 0.68 10.98
C LEU A 249 -12.01 2.00 11.71
N PRO A 250 -12.80 2.37 12.73
CA PRO A 250 -12.53 3.55 13.54
C PRO A 250 -11.29 3.31 14.42
N ASN A 251 -10.64 4.39 14.85
CA ASN A 251 -9.70 4.33 15.97
C ASN A 251 -10.41 3.96 17.30
N LEU A 252 -9.65 3.71 18.37
CA LEU A 252 -10.20 3.35 19.69
C LEU A 252 -11.21 4.38 20.24
N THR A 253 -11.04 5.66 19.93
CA THR A 253 -11.95 6.73 20.37
C THR A 253 -13.21 6.90 19.51
N GLY A 254 -13.27 6.24 18.35
CA GLY A 254 -14.44 6.33 17.45
C GLY A 254 -15.62 5.50 17.96
N SER A 255 -16.84 6.04 17.81
CA SER A 255 -18.08 5.39 18.24
C SER A 255 -18.76 4.55 17.15
N ARG A 256 -18.41 4.76 15.88
CA ARG A 256 -19.01 4.11 14.73
C ARG A 256 -18.36 2.75 14.45
N ARG A 257 -18.95 1.66 14.98
CA ARG A 257 -18.35 0.31 15.03
C ARG A 257 -19.17 -0.82 14.38
N ASN A 258 -20.38 -0.53 13.90
CA ASN A 258 -21.25 -1.50 13.23
C ASN A 258 -21.08 -1.40 11.72
N PHE A 259 -20.62 -2.45 11.06
CA PHE A 259 -20.44 -2.51 9.60
C PHE A 259 -21.64 -3.08 8.86
N GLY A 260 -22.73 -3.30 9.58
CA GLY A 260 -24.03 -3.55 8.98
C GLY A 260 -24.39 -5.02 8.94
N TRP A 261 -23.53 -5.95 8.48
CA TRP A 261 -23.92 -7.34 8.18
C TRP A 261 -24.87 -7.95 9.23
N GLY A 262 -25.97 -8.55 8.78
CA GLY A 262 -27.16 -8.81 9.60
C GLY A 262 -28.42 -9.19 8.80
N LEU A 263 -29.52 -9.46 9.51
CA LEU A 263 -30.73 -10.11 8.98
C LEU A 263 -31.42 -9.39 7.81
N ASN A 264 -31.18 -8.09 7.63
CA ASN A 264 -31.86 -7.30 6.60
C ASN A 264 -31.11 -7.27 5.26
N GLN A 265 -30.20 -8.22 5.04
CA GLN A 265 -29.32 -8.18 3.87
C GLN A 265 -30.01 -8.31 2.53
N THR A 266 -29.53 -7.52 1.55
CA THR A 266 -30.10 -7.51 0.20
C THR A 266 -29.12 -7.15 -0.92
N CYS A 267 -29.23 -7.88 -2.05
CA CYS A 267 -28.58 -7.58 -3.32
C CYS A 267 -29.50 -6.88 -4.33
N ALA A 268 -30.52 -6.14 -3.87
CA ALA A 268 -31.46 -5.46 -4.75
C ALA A 268 -30.78 -4.47 -5.72
N THR A 269 -31.34 -4.33 -6.92
CA THR A 269 -30.87 -3.39 -7.96
C THR A 269 -32.02 -2.46 -8.40
N PRO A 270 -31.89 -1.11 -8.31
CA PRO A 270 -30.75 -0.39 -7.73
C PRO A 270 -30.64 -0.63 -6.22
N PRO A 271 -29.43 -0.56 -5.64
CA PRO A 271 -29.24 -0.76 -4.21
C PRO A 271 -30.04 0.29 -3.42
N PRO A 272 -30.71 -0.09 -2.33
CA PRO A 272 -31.51 0.85 -1.55
C PRO A 272 -30.61 1.79 -0.74
N ALA A 273 -31.03 3.04 -0.50
CA ALA A 273 -30.22 4.05 0.17
C ALA A 273 -29.92 3.72 1.65
N PRO A 274 -28.68 3.88 2.17
CA PRO A 274 -27.51 4.43 1.49
C PRO A 274 -26.93 3.46 0.45
N ASN A 275 -26.72 3.96 -0.77
CA ASN A 275 -26.54 3.20 -2.02
C ASN A 275 -25.22 2.39 -2.14
N ASN A 276 -24.69 1.88 -1.04
CA ASN A 276 -23.34 1.31 -0.95
C ASN A 276 -23.15 0.26 0.17
N THR A 277 -24.22 -0.24 0.80
CA THR A 277 -24.18 -1.43 1.68
C THR A 277 -25.45 -2.26 1.45
N ASN A 278 -25.41 -3.56 1.73
CA ASN A 278 -26.58 -4.45 1.67
C ASN A 278 -27.69 -4.10 2.72
N GLN A 279 -27.63 -2.97 3.43
CA GLN A 279 -28.57 -2.52 4.49
C GLN A 279 -28.74 -3.47 5.69
N ASP A 280 -27.75 -4.31 5.92
CA ASP A 280 -27.95 -5.55 6.66
C ASP A 280 -28.30 -5.40 8.15
N GLY A 281 -28.01 -4.23 8.74
CA GLY A 281 -28.11 -4.03 10.18
C GLY A 281 -28.16 -2.56 10.62
N PRO A 282 -28.31 -2.31 11.93
CA PRO A 282 -28.69 -1.01 12.47
C PRO A 282 -27.58 0.03 12.35
N ASN A 283 -27.86 1.13 11.64
CA ASN A 283 -26.98 2.30 11.46
C ASN A 283 -25.56 1.94 10.97
N PRO A 284 -25.43 1.35 9.77
CA PRO A 284 -24.15 0.84 9.29
C PRO A 284 -23.14 1.95 9.04
N VAL A 285 -21.87 1.65 9.35
CA VAL A 285 -20.71 2.34 8.80
C VAL A 285 -20.51 1.84 7.38
N LEU A 286 -20.48 2.76 6.43
CA LEU A 286 -20.37 2.42 5.02
C LEU A 286 -18.92 2.08 4.65
N PRO A 287 -18.71 1.13 3.72
CA PRO A 287 -17.39 0.82 3.21
C PRO A 287 -16.83 2.02 2.44
N ILE A 288 -15.50 2.11 2.41
CA ILE A 288 -14.80 3.13 1.62
C ILE A 288 -14.69 2.73 0.14
N LYS A 289 -14.94 1.45 -0.16
CA LYS A 289 -15.05 0.89 -1.51
C LYS A 289 -15.90 -0.37 -1.45
N TRP A 290 -16.76 -0.55 -2.46
CA TRP A 290 -17.51 -1.78 -2.64
C TRP A 290 -17.55 -2.16 -4.13
N TRP A 291 -17.89 -3.43 -4.39
CA TRP A 291 -18.12 -3.95 -5.74
C TRP A 291 -19.51 -4.57 -5.81
N ALA A 292 -20.29 -4.18 -6.82
CA ALA A 292 -21.63 -4.75 -7.04
C ALA A 292 -21.58 -6.24 -7.40
N THR A 293 -20.47 -6.68 -8.02
CA THR A 293 -20.19 -8.09 -8.28
C THR A 293 -19.25 -8.63 -7.22
N THR A 294 -19.37 -9.92 -6.91
CA THR A 294 -18.47 -10.60 -5.98
C THR A 294 -17.14 -10.87 -6.68
N ILE A 295 -16.13 -10.07 -6.39
CA ILE A 295 -14.74 -10.30 -6.80
C ILE A 295 -14.03 -11.28 -5.86
N CYS A 296 -14.55 -11.44 -4.64
CA CYS A 296 -13.95 -12.17 -3.52
C CYS A 296 -12.60 -11.55 -3.12
N PRO A 297 -12.56 -10.33 -2.54
CA PRO A 297 -11.31 -9.73 -2.11
C PRO A 297 -10.69 -10.58 -0.99
N THR A 298 -9.36 -10.72 -1.02
CA THR A 298 -8.57 -11.57 -0.10
C THR A 298 -7.71 -10.71 0.83
N ASN A 299 -6.61 -11.23 1.39
CA ASN A 299 -5.80 -10.42 2.31
C ASN A 299 -5.26 -9.16 1.63
N ALA A 300 -4.95 -8.16 2.45
CA ALA A 300 -4.53 -6.86 2.00
C ALA A 300 -3.32 -6.35 2.81
N ALA A 301 -2.52 -5.51 2.17
CA ALA A 301 -1.43 -4.79 2.83
C ALA A 301 -1.44 -3.31 2.43
N ILE A 302 -0.98 -2.44 3.33
CA ILE A 302 -0.73 -1.03 3.02
C ILE A 302 0.73 -0.86 2.61
N TYR A 303 0.96 -0.30 1.43
CA TYR A 303 2.31 -0.12 0.93
C TYR A 303 3.04 1.03 1.62
N GLY A 304 4.20 0.74 2.21
CA GLY A 304 5.10 1.73 2.78
C GLY A 304 6.52 1.66 2.24
N GLY A 305 6.77 0.81 1.24
CA GLY A 305 8.11 0.46 0.77
C GLY A 305 8.79 1.55 -0.07
N PRO A 306 10.08 1.35 -0.39
CA PRO A 306 10.87 2.28 -1.19
C PRO A 306 10.71 2.09 -2.69
N TYR A 307 10.38 0.89 -3.17
CA TYR A 307 10.35 0.57 -4.60
C TYR A 307 9.23 1.29 -5.36
N PHE A 308 8.13 1.67 -4.71
CA PHE A 308 7.05 2.42 -5.35
C PHE A 308 6.70 3.68 -4.55
N PRO A 309 7.53 4.75 -4.57
CA PRO A 309 7.29 5.94 -3.74
C PRO A 309 5.90 6.57 -3.94
N ALA A 310 5.37 6.55 -5.16
CA ALA A 310 4.05 7.07 -5.50
C ALA A 310 2.88 6.20 -4.99
N PHE A 311 3.14 4.98 -4.55
CA PHE A 311 2.11 4.05 -4.04
C PHE A 311 2.08 4.03 -2.51
N ARG A 312 2.91 4.83 -1.83
CA ARG A 312 2.96 4.85 -0.37
C ARG A 312 1.62 5.31 0.21
N GLY A 313 1.09 4.52 1.14
CA GLY A 313 -0.22 4.71 1.75
C GLY A 313 -1.37 4.02 1.02
N ASP A 314 -1.13 3.45 -0.17
CA ASP A 314 -2.16 2.72 -0.90
C ASP A 314 -2.34 1.29 -0.38
N LEU A 315 -3.54 0.77 -0.58
CA LEU A 315 -3.90 -0.60 -0.22
C LEU A 315 -3.73 -1.52 -1.42
N PHE A 316 -3.00 -2.63 -1.22
CA PHE A 316 -2.87 -3.71 -2.20
C PHE A 316 -3.63 -4.93 -1.69
N MET A 317 -4.36 -5.58 -2.59
CA MET A 317 -5.14 -6.77 -2.27
C MET A 317 -5.29 -7.67 -3.49
N GLY A 318 -5.48 -8.96 -3.26
CA GLY A 318 -5.83 -9.91 -4.31
C GLY A 318 -7.33 -10.19 -4.34
N ASP A 319 -7.80 -10.82 -5.40
CA ASP A 319 -9.15 -11.36 -5.47
C ASP A 319 -9.15 -12.86 -5.86
N CYS A 320 -10.21 -13.59 -5.47
CA CYS A 320 -10.30 -15.02 -5.72
C CYS A 320 -11.10 -15.43 -6.96
N ASN A 321 -12.00 -14.58 -7.48
CA ASN A 321 -12.85 -14.94 -8.62
C ASN A 321 -12.25 -14.55 -9.98
N TYR A 322 -11.58 -13.40 -10.04
CA TYR A 322 -10.92 -12.86 -11.22
C TYR A 322 -9.40 -13.02 -11.18
N ARG A 323 -8.83 -13.33 -9.99
CA ARG A 323 -7.40 -13.57 -9.76
C ARG A 323 -6.56 -12.31 -9.95
N THR A 324 -7.18 -11.15 -9.78
CA THR A 324 -6.53 -9.87 -10.03
C THR A 324 -5.80 -9.42 -8.78
N PHE A 325 -4.58 -8.94 -8.99
CA PHE A 325 -3.84 -8.17 -8.00
C PHE A 325 -4.17 -6.70 -8.18
N HIS A 326 -4.77 -6.08 -7.17
CA HIS A 326 -5.29 -4.72 -7.20
C HIS A 326 -4.42 -3.76 -6.40
N ARG A 327 -4.38 -2.50 -6.86
CA ARG A 327 -3.98 -1.32 -6.09
C ARG A 327 -5.18 -0.40 -5.90
N LEU A 328 -5.57 -0.13 -4.66
CA LEU A 328 -6.52 0.91 -4.31
C LEU A 328 -5.78 2.18 -3.88
N HIS A 329 -5.94 3.26 -4.66
CA HIS A 329 -5.34 4.54 -4.30
C HIS A 329 -6.13 5.20 -3.17
N LEU A 330 -5.53 5.29 -1.98
CA LEU A 330 -6.14 5.89 -0.80
C LEU A 330 -5.80 7.38 -0.73
N VAL A 331 -6.81 8.23 -0.52
CA VAL A 331 -6.63 9.68 -0.59
C VAL A 331 -6.01 10.24 0.70
N PRO A 332 -4.77 10.79 0.67
CA PRO A 332 -4.17 11.45 1.83
C PRO A 332 -4.87 12.80 2.15
N PRO A 333 -4.74 13.32 3.38
CA PRO A 333 -3.96 12.78 4.49
C PRO A 333 -4.73 11.79 5.38
N ASN A 334 -6.03 11.65 5.18
CA ASN A 334 -6.90 10.86 6.06
C ASN A 334 -6.99 9.38 5.65
N TYR A 335 -6.75 9.09 4.37
CA TYR A 335 -6.82 7.75 3.77
C TYR A 335 -8.19 7.08 3.94
N ASP A 336 -9.26 7.86 4.03
CA ASP A 336 -10.62 7.43 4.31
C ASP A 336 -11.53 7.35 3.08
N SER A 337 -10.96 7.49 1.89
CA SER A 337 -11.65 7.30 0.61
C SER A 337 -10.71 6.68 -0.42
N VAL A 338 -11.31 5.97 -1.38
CA VAL A 338 -10.61 5.33 -2.50
C VAL A 338 -10.81 6.18 -3.76
N ALA A 339 -9.73 6.73 -4.31
CA ALA A 339 -9.77 7.51 -5.55
C ALA A 339 -9.80 6.62 -6.80
N SER A 340 -9.11 5.48 -6.78
CA SER A 340 -9.08 4.55 -7.90
C SER A 340 -8.82 3.12 -7.44
N ASP A 341 -9.29 2.18 -8.24
CA ASP A 341 -9.03 0.75 -8.14
C ASP A 341 -8.34 0.33 -9.45
N THR A 342 -7.06 -0.02 -9.37
CA THR A 342 -6.21 -0.29 -10.54
C THR A 342 -5.78 -1.76 -10.54
N PRO A 343 -6.23 -2.56 -11.51
CA PRO A 343 -5.69 -3.89 -11.78
C PRO A 343 -4.22 -3.80 -12.16
N ILE A 344 -3.33 -4.45 -11.41
CA ILE A 344 -1.88 -4.50 -11.69
C ILE A 344 -1.55 -5.72 -12.53
N TRP A 345 -2.10 -6.88 -12.17
CA TRP A 345 -1.79 -8.15 -12.81
C TRP A 345 -2.90 -9.18 -12.59
N VAL A 346 -3.04 -10.15 -13.50
CA VAL A 346 -3.96 -11.28 -13.35
C VAL A 346 -3.12 -12.54 -13.15
N ALA A 347 -3.27 -13.16 -11.99
CA ALA A 347 -2.55 -14.35 -11.61
C ALA A 347 -3.09 -15.61 -12.30
N PRO A 348 -2.28 -16.68 -12.44
CA PRO A 348 -2.75 -17.97 -12.96
C PRO A 348 -3.90 -18.58 -12.15
N ASP A 349 -3.96 -18.30 -10.86
CA ASP A 349 -4.90 -18.85 -9.88
C ASP A 349 -5.26 -17.77 -8.84
N MET A 350 -6.25 -18.02 -7.98
CA MET A 350 -6.71 -17.07 -6.96
C MET A 350 -5.55 -16.54 -6.13
N ILE A 351 -5.59 -15.26 -5.80
CA ILE A 351 -4.63 -14.68 -4.86
C ILE A 351 -5.19 -14.91 -3.46
N LEU A 352 -4.34 -15.34 -2.52
CA LEU A 352 -4.75 -15.68 -1.15
C LEU A 352 -4.27 -14.64 -0.15
N ASP A 353 -3.00 -14.28 -0.25
CA ASP A 353 -2.32 -13.39 0.68
C ASP A 353 -1.60 -12.25 -0.05
N VAL A 354 -1.47 -11.10 0.61
CA VAL A 354 -0.70 -9.94 0.17
C VAL A 354 -0.03 -9.31 1.38
N GLU A 355 1.30 -9.17 1.34
CA GLU A 355 2.11 -8.64 2.43
C GLU A 355 3.20 -7.71 1.91
N VAL A 356 3.64 -6.74 2.71
CA VAL A 356 4.83 -5.94 2.39
C VAL A 356 6.02 -6.53 3.13
N GLY A 357 7.00 -7.01 2.37
CA GLY A 357 8.21 -7.62 2.93
C GLY A 357 9.15 -6.57 3.55
N PRO A 358 10.08 -6.99 4.42
CA PRO A 358 11.07 -6.10 5.03
C PRO A 358 12.07 -5.54 4.01
N ASP A 359 12.19 -6.17 2.84
CA ASP A 359 12.92 -5.67 1.69
C ASP A 359 12.20 -4.51 0.97
N GLY A 360 10.95 -4.22 1.35
CA GLY A 360 10.12 -3.17 0.80
C GLY A 360 9.37 -3.54 -0.48
N ALA A 361 9.44 -4.81 -0.90
CA ALA A 361 8.66 -5.36 -1.99
C ALA A 361 7.26 -5.78 -1.51
N ILE A 362 6.33 -5.93 -2.43
CA ILE A 362 5.03 -6.54 -2.15
C ILE A 362 5.13 -8.02 -2.50
N TRP A 363 4.70 -8.86 -1.58
CA TRP A 363 4.70 -10.31 -1.70
C TRP A 363 3.26 -10.79 -1.71
N PHE A 364 2.96 -11.78 -2.51
CA PHE A 364 1.61 -12.33 -2.54
C PHE A 364 1.62 -13.79 -2.96
N THR A 365 0.55 -14.51 -2.64
CA THR A 365 0.48 -15.95 -2.84
C THR A 365 -0.71 -16.38 -3.68
N THR A 366 -0.55 -17.50 -4.37
CA THR A 366 -1.63 -18.32 -4.92
C THR A 366 -1.59 -19.70 -4.27
N PRO A 367 -2.55 -20.63 -4.54
CA PRO A 367 -2.57 -21.95 -3.92
C PRO A 367 -1.31 -22.80 -4.05
N SER A 368 -0.37 -22.46 -4.93
CA SER A 368 0.87 -23.22 -5.13
C SER A 368 2.15 -22.39 -5.17
N THR A 369 2.05 -21.05 -5.14
CA THR A 369 3.17 -20.18 -5.51
C THR A 369 3.23 -18.92 -4.63
N ILE A 370 4.43 -18.53 -4.24
CA ILE A 370 4.75 -17.19 -3.71
C ILE A 370 5.35 -16.36 -4.84
N TYR A 371 4.83 -15.15 -5.02
CA TYR A 371 5.32 -14.14 -5.94
C TYR A 371 5.89 -12.95 -5.16
N ARG A 372 6.75 -12.20 -5.84
CA ARG A 372 7.33 -10.94 -5.35
C ARG A 372 7.15 -9.87 -6.44
N TYR A 373 6.75 -8.68 -6.02
CA TYR A 373 6.53 -7.50 -6.85
C TYR A 373 7.34 -6.32 -6.33
N TRP A 374 8.23 -5.79 -7.16
CA TRP A 374 9.11 -4.69 -6.81
C TRP A 374 9.46 -3.89 -8.06
N ASP A 375 9.91 -2.66 -7.87
CA ASP A 375 10.58 -1.91 -8.92
C ASP A 375 12.07 -1.90 -8.65
N SER A 376 12.89 -2.19 -9.66
CA SER A 376 14.34 -1.96 -9.54
C SER A 376 14.70 -0.50 -9.78
N GLY A 377 13.80 0.28 -10.39
CA GLY A 377 14.05 1.60 -10.93
C GLY A 377 15.08 1.58 -12.06
N GLN A 378 14.83 2.31 -13.14
CA GLN A 378 15.82 2.58 -14.17
C GLN A 378 16.10 4.07 -14.15
N PRO A 379 17.37 4.51 -13.94
CA PRO A 379 17.67 5.92 -14.01
C PRO A 379 17.31 6.47 -15.40
N PRO A 380 16.88 7.74 -15.49
CA PRO A 380 16.61 8.35 -16.77
C PRO A 380 17.89 8.36 -17.61
N VAL A 381 17.76 8.42 -18.93
CA VAL A 381 18.88 8.62 -19.85
C VAL A 381 18.93 10.09 -20.24
N ALA A 382 19.91 10.80 -19.69
CA ALA A 382 20.15 12.20 -20.03
C ALA A 382 20.74 12.32 -21.44
N SER A 383 20.14 13.19 -22.27
CA SER A 383 20.63 13.49 -23.62
C SER A 383 20.19 14.89 -24.01
N PHE A 384 21.08 15.65 -24.64
CA PHE A 384 20.74 16.95 -25.17
C PHE A 384 21.45 17.29 -26.47
N THR A 385 21.02 18.32 -27.16
CA THR A 385 21.77 18.99 -28.22
C THR A 385 21.97 20.47 -27.87
N ALA A 386 22.95 21.11 -28.50
CA ALA A 386 23.22 22.53 -28.33
C ALA A 386 23.53 23.15 -29.70
N ALA A 387 22.77 24.18 -30.08
CA ALA A 387 22.92 24.82 -31.39
C ALA A 387 22.77 26.35 -31.30
N PRO A 388 23.64 27.13 -31.98
CA PRO A 388 24.80 26.67 -32.74
C PRO A 388 25.95 26.22 -31.83
N ASN A 389 26.75 25.24 -32.29
CA ASN A 389 28.03 24.85 -31.69
C ASN A 389 29.00 24.44 -32.82
N PRO A 390 30.10 25.18 -33.08
CA PRO A 390 30.58 26.34 -32.32
C PRO A 390 29.66 27.57 -32.41
N THR A 391 29.80 28.48 -31.44
CA THR A 391 29.11 29.78 -31.37
C THR A 391 30.13 30.92 -31.22
N ILE A 392 29.66 32.18 -31.19
CA ILE A 392 30.50 33.36 -30.90
C ILE A 392 30.07 34.02 -29.59
N VAL A 393 30.97 34.79 -28.97
CA VAL A 393 30.68 35.58 -27.76
C VAL A 393 29.39 36.40 -27.93
N GLY A 394 28.49 36.31 -26.95
CA GLY A 394 27.21 37.03 -26.91
C GLY A 394 26.08 36.40 -27.74
N ALA A 395 26.36 35.45 -28.65
CA ALA A 395 25.31 34.76 -29.39
C ALA A 395 24.59 33.72 -28.52
N THR A 396 23.28 33.63 -28.67
CA THR A 396 22.45 32.66 -27.96
C THR A 396 22.65 31.25 -28.51
N VAL A 397 22.93 30.31 -27.62
CA VAL A 397 22.92 28.86 -27.86
C VAL A 397 21.65 28.29 -27.25
N THR A 398 20.88 27.55 -28.04
CA THR A 398 19.72 26.80 -27.57
C THR A 398 20.17 25.41 -27.13
N PHE A 399 19.93 25.09 -25.87
CA PHE A 399 20.16 23.77 -25.29
C PHE A 399 18.82 23.02 -25.25
N ASP A 400 18.77 21.85 -25.89
CA ASP A 400 17.54 21.07 -26.06
C ASP A 400 17.74 19.65 -25.53
N ALA A 401 17.10 19.35 -24.40
CA ALA A 401 17.11 18.06 -23.73
C ALA A 401 15.92 17.15 -24.11
N SER A 402 15.16 17.49 -25.16
CA SER A 402 13.97 16.73 -25.59
C SER A 402 14.25 15.27 -25.95
N ALA A 403 15.51 14.94 -26.27
CA ALA A 403 15.96 13.58 -26.53
C ALA A 403 16.25 12.75 -25.26
N SER A 404 16.15 13.33 -24.06
CA SER A 404 16.24 12.57 -22.80
C SER A 404 15.01 11.68 -22.63
N THR A 405 15.21 10.48 -22.10
CA THR A 405 14.14 9.49 -21.91
C THR A 405 14.20 8.87 -20.53
N ASP A 406 13.09 8.34 -20.04
CA ASP A 406 13.05 7.51 -18.85
C ASP A 406 12.53 6.11 -19.26
N PRO A 407 13.30 5.03 -19.06
CA PRO A 407 12.89 3.68 -19.47
C PRO A 407 11.64 3.13 -18.77
N ASP A 408 11.36 3.53 -17.54
CA ASP A 408 10.24 3.00 -16.73
C ASP A 408 9.36 4.08 -16.09
N GLY A 409 9.63 5.35 -16.36
CA GLY A 409 8.86 6.46 -15.84
C GLY A 409 8.74 7.67 -16.75
N GLN A 410 8.75 8.84 -16.12
CA GLN A 410 8.73 10.14 -16.78
C GLN A 410 9.73 11.07 -16.12
N ILE A 411 10.41 11.86 -16.95
CA ILE A 411 11.30 12.93 -16.48
C ILE A 411 10.47 14.05 -15.83
N THR A 412 10.82 14.40 -14.59
CA THR A 412 10.16 15.47 -13.82
C THR A 412 10.98 16.75 -13.75
N ALA A 413 12.29 16.69 -13.95
CA ALA A 413 13.15 17.88 -13.89
C ALA A 413 14.35 17.82 -14.85
N PHE A 414 14.74 19.00 -15.33
CA PHE A 414 15.96 19.27 -16.12
C PHE A 414 16.73 20.41 -15.46
N ALA A 415 17.98 20.16 -15.07
CA ALA A 415 18.86 21.14 -14.46
C ALA A 415 20.17 21.27 -15.27
N TRP A 416 20.55 22.51 -15.57
CA TRP A 416 21.70 22.83 -16.39
C TRP A 416 22.80 23.50 -15.58
N ASN A 417 24.04 23.14 -15.86
CA ASN A 417 25.23 23.92 -15.51
C ASN A 417 25.96 24.23 -16.82
N PHE A 418 26.06 25.51 -17.15
CA PHE A 418 26.60 25.94 -18.45
C PHE A 418 28.14 25.99 -18.48
N GLY A 419 28.82 25.64 -17.39
CA GLY A 419 30.28 25.59 -17.31
C GLY A 419 30.95 26.95 -17.09
N ASP A 420 30.17 28.03 -16.94
CA ASP A 420 30.63 29.42 -16.74
C ASP A 420 30.15 30.01 -15.39
N LEU A 421 29.86 29.14 -14.43
CA LEU A 421 29.26 29.44 -13.11
C LEU A 421 27.79 29.86 -13.16
N THR A 422 27.15 29.83 -14.33
CA THR A 422 25.71 30.03 -14.44
C THR A 422 24.96 28.69 -14.50
N LEU A 423 23.72 28.71 -14.01
CA LEU A 423 22.83 27.55 -13.95
C LEU A 423 21.54 27.85 -14.73
N GLY A 424 20.88 26.80 -15.20
CA GLY A 424 19.61 26.90 -15.89
C GLY A 424 18.66 25.76 -15.53
N SER A 425 17.42 25.84 -16.00
CA SER A 425 16.42 24.78 -15.87
C SER A 425 15.51 24.73 -17.10
N GLY A 426 14.71 23.67 -17.18
CA GLY A 426 13.76 23.43 -18.26
C GLY A 426 14.31 22.53 -19.37
N GLN A 427 13.40 21.86 -20.09
CA GLN A 427 13.74 20.91 -21.14
C GLN A 427 14.46 21.57 -22.33
N VAL A 428 14.05 22.79 -22.69
CA VAL A 428 14.71 23.63 -23.68
C VAL A 428 15.06 24.96 -23.03
N THR A 429 16.32 25.37 -23.09
CA THR A 429 16.79 26.56 -22.39
C THR A 429 17.84 27.32 -23.24
N PRO A 430 17.73 28.65 -23.40
CA PRO A 430 18.73 29.46 -24.08
C PRO A 430 19.84 29.92 -23.10
N HIS A 431 21.08 30.01 -23.57
CA HIS A 431 22.19 30.62 -22.82
C HIS A 431 23.19 31.31 -23.76
N SER A 432 23.89 32.34 -23.26
CA SER A 432 24.91 33.07 -24.02
C SER A 432 26.17 33.27 -23.16
N TYR A 433 27.35 33.13 -23.77
CA TYR A 433 28.63 33.25 -23.09
C TYR A 433 29.29 34.62 -23.30
N THR A 434 29.91 35.17 -22.26
CA THR A 434 30.53 36.51 -22.27
C THR A 434 32.02 36.48 -22.64
N MET A 435 32.66 35.31 -22.61
CA MET A 435 34.07 35.13 -22.96
C MET A 435 34.22 34.00 -23.97
N ALA A 436 35.26 34.09 -24.81
CA ALA A 436 35.64 32.99 -25.68
C ALA A 436 36.29 31.89 -24.85
N GLY A 437 36.06 30.63 -25.22
CA GLY A 437 36.54 29.48 -24.49
C GLY A 437 35.75 28.22 -24.82
N THR A 438 36.17 27.11 -24.23
CA THR A 438 35.44 25.85 -24.27
C THR A 438 34.78 25.64 -22.90
N TYR A 439 33.46 25.48 -22.91
CA TYR A 439 32.66 25.30 -21.71
C TYR A 439 32.13 23.88 -21.66
N ASN A 440 32.43 23.16 -20.57
CA ASN A 440 31.88 21.82 -20.34
C ASN A 440 30.49 21.96 -19.70
N VAL A 441 29.46 21.81 -20.53
CA VAL A 441 28.06 21.93 -20.10
C VAL A 441 27.57 20.58 -19.60
N SER A 442 26.89 20.57 -18.45
CA SER A 442 26.24 19.37 -17.92
C SER A 442 24.72 19.56 -17.82
N LEU A 443 23.98 18.55 -18.25
CA LEU A 443 22.56 18.39 -18.00
C LEU A 443 22.36 17.30 -16.95
N THR A 444 21.69 17.61 -15.85
CA THR A 444 21.13 16.62 -14.91
C THR A 444 19.65 16.45 -15.17
N VAL A 445 19.22 15.22 -15.43
CA VAL A 445 17.82 14.83 -15.61
C VAL A 445 17.37 14.06 -14.37
N THR A 446 16.19 14.37 -13.86
CA THR A 446 15.55 13.66 -12.73
C THR A 446 14.21 13.09 -13.16
N ASP A 447 13.93 11.84 -12.82
CA ASP A 447 12.65 11.19 -13.09
C ASP A 447 11.61 11.37 -11.96
N ASN A 448 10.47 10.70 -12.09
CA ASN A 448 9.38 10.65 -11.11
C ASN A 448 9.65 9.68 -9.94
N GLU A 449 10.80 9.03 -9.91
CA GLU A 449 11.33 8.17 -8.83
C GLU A 449 12.49 8.82 -8.08
N SER A 450 12.89 10.02 -8.52
CA SER A 450 14.07 10.75 -8.04
C SER A 450 15.41 10.11 -8.42
N PHE A 451 15.47 9.15 -9.36
CA PHE A 451 16.74 8.79 -9.98
C PHE A 451 17.21 9.92 -10.89
N THR A 452 18.53 9.98 -11.07
CA THR A 452 19.16 11.02 -11.89
C THR A 452 20.18 10.43 -12.85
N SER A 453 20.35 11.10 -13.97
CA SER A 453 21.46 10.89 -14.90
C SER A 453 22.02 12.21 -15.35
N ILE A 454 23.30 12.22 -15.71
CA ILE A 454 24.02 13.41 -16.17
C ILE A 454 24.58 13.16 -17.57
N ALA A 455 24.38 14.12 -18.47
CA ALA A 455 25.03 14.17 -19.78
C ALA A 455 25.95 15.40 -19.87
N TYR A 456 27.05 15.28 -20.61
CA TYR A 456 28.02 16.35 -20.82
C TYR A 456 28.21 16.64 -22.30
N ARG A 457 28.41 17.92 -22.66
CA ARG A 457 28.92 18.32 -23.98
C ARG A 457 29.77 19.59 -23.86
N ASP A 458 30.80 19.67 -24.70
CA ASP A 458 31.61 20.86 -24.82
C ASP A 458 30.99 21.85 -25.81
N ILE A 459 30.89 23.11 -25.38
CA ILE A 459 30.46 24.23 -26.21
C ILE A 459 31.66 25.12 -26.51
N VAL A 460 31.97 25.27 -27.79
CA VAL A 460 33.10 26.09 -28.26
C VAL A 460 32.59 27.49 -28.59
N VAL A 461 33.05 28.48 -27.82
CA VAL A 461 32.71 29.89 -27.99
C VAL A 461 33.91 30.62 -28.57
N GLN A 462 33.76 31.14 -29.77
CA GLN A 462 34.79 31.87 -30.50
C GLN A 462 34.68 33.38 -30.24
N PRO A 463 35.78 34.14 -30.36
CA PRO A 463 35.71 35.60 -30.37
C PRO A 463 34.79 36.09 -31.49
N GLY A 464 34.07 37.20 -31.26
CA GLY A 464 33.29 37.85 -32.30
C GLY A 464 34.17 38.41 -33.43
N PRO A 465 33.60 38.71 -34.61
CA PRO A 465 34.34 39.34 -35.70
C PRO A 465 35.06 40.62 -35.25
N PRO A 466 36.29 40.91 -35.74
CA PRO A 466 36.98 42.16 -35.43
C PRO A 466 36.10 43.37 -35.78
N GLY A 467 35.76 44.20 -34.79
CA GLY A 467 34.92 45.39 -34.95
C GLY A 467 33.44 45.24 -34.55
N ALA A 468 33.00 44.07 -34.08
CA ALA A 468 31.69 43.94 -33.46
C ALA A 468 31.64 44.74 -32.13
N PRO A 469 30.57 45.52 -31.86
CA PRO A 469 30.45 46.26 -30.62
C PRO A 469 30.49 45.29 -29.44
N VAL A 470 31.42 45.53 -28.51
CA VAL A 470 31.47 44.82 -27.21
C VAL A 470 30.15 45.12 -26.52
N ALA A 471 29.30 44.10 -26.35
CA ALA A 471 28.08 44.24 -25.57
C ALA A 471 28.47 44.74 -24.17
N ALA A 472 27.97 45.92 -23.79
CA ALA A 472 28.24 46.50 -22.49
C ALA A 472 27.87 45.50 -21.40
N SER A 473 28.83 45.20 -20.52
CA SER A 473 28.57 44.37 -19.34
C SER A 473 27.41 44.98 -18.55
N PRO A 474 26.32 44.24 -18.27
CA PRO A 474 25.32 44.74 -17.35
C PRO A 474 26.01 44.94 -16.00
N SER A 475 25.91 46.16 -15.46
CA SER A 475 26.43 46.53 -14.15
C SER A 475 25.93 45.54 -13.09
N LEU A 476 26.84 45.09 -12.21
CA LEU A 476 26.61 44.15 -11.10
C LEU A 476 25.67 44.66 -9.98
N LEU A 477 24.65 45.47 -10.28
CA LEU A 477 23.80 46.10 -9.26
C LEU A 477 22.29 46.03 -9.50
N SER A 478 21.78 45.09 -10.29
CA SER A 478 20.32 44.92 -10.42
C SER A 478 19.84 43.48 -10.66
N SER A 479 20.24 42.53 -9.80
CA SER A 479 19.54 41.23 -9.73
C SER A 479 19.74 40.45 -8.43
N VAL A 480 19.84 41.14 -7.28
CA VAL A 480 20.00 40.46 -5.96
C VAL A 480 18.67 40.18 -5.23
N TRP A 481 17.51 40.39 -5.87
CA TRP A 481 16.21 40.35 -5.18
C TRP A 481 15.20 39.25 -5.60
N PRO A 482 15.62 38.16 -6.29
CA PRO A 482 14.87 36.89 -6.17
C PRO A 482 15.71 35.70 -5.66
N PHE A 483 17.04 35.82 -5.50
CA PHE A 483 17.91 34.66 -5.24
C PHE A 483 18.16 34.33 -3.76
N MET A 484 17.50 34.99 -2.81
CA MET A 484 17.57 34.57 -1.40
C MET A 484 16.76 33.30 -1.10
N LEU A 485 15.77 32.90 -1.91
CA LEU A 485 14.90 31.78 -1.53
C LEU A 485 15.52 30.38 -1.67
N LEU A 486 16.51 30.15 -2.54
CA LEU A 486 17.13 28.82 -2.67
C LEU A 486 18.25 28.56 -1.65
N ALA A 487 19.03 29.60 -1.28
CA ALA A 487 20.08 29.46 -0.28
C ALA A 487 19.52 29.20 1.13
N PHE A 488 18.34 29.73 1.46
CA PHE A 488 17.66 29.44 2.74
C PHE A 488 17.01 28.05 2.80
N VAL A 489 16.62 27.46 1.66
CA VAL A 489 16.04 26.10 1.65
C VAL A 489 17.13 25.04 1.86
N VAL A 490 18.31 25.22 1.26
CA VAL A 490 19.44 24.27 1.43
C VAL A 490 20.13 24.44 2.79
N LEU A 491 20.39 25.67 3.25
CA LEU A 491 20.97 25.90 4.59
C LEU A 491 19.96 25.65 5.72
N GLY A 492 18.67 25.92 5.52
CA GLY A 492 17.60 25.62 6.46
C GLY A 492 17.36 24.13 6.64
N ALA A 493 17.41 23.33 5.57
CA ALA A 493 17.32 21.88 5.64
C ALA A 493 18.52 21.25 6.37
N VAL A 494 19.74 21.74 6.11
CA VAL A 494 20.96 21.25 6.80
C VAL A 494 20.97 21.66 8.28
N ALA A 495 20.56 22.89 8.61
CA ALA A 495 20.44 23.34 10.00
C ALA A 495 19.32 22.62 10.78
N PHE A 496 18.19 22.31 10.13
CA PHE A 496 17.08 21.56 10.73
C PHE A 496 17.45 20.09 10.98
N VAL A 497 18.16 19.44 10.05
CA VAL A 497 18.71 18.08 10.24
C VAL A 497 19.78 18.06 11.34
N TRP A 498 20.60 19.10 11.45
CA TRP A 498 21.61 19.22 12.51
C TRP A 498 20.98 19.49 13.88
N TRP A 499 19.97 20.36 13.96
CA TRP A 499 19.23 20.69 15.19
C TRP A 499 18.40 19.51 15.73
N THR A 500 17.72 18.77 14.86
CA THR A 500 16.95 17.57 15.23
C THR A 500 17.85 16.42 15.70
N ARG A 501 19.04 16.26 15.12
CA ARG A 501 20.06 15.30 15.60
C ARG A 501 20.67 15.71 16.95
N ARG A 502 20.85 17.01 17.23
CA ARG A 502 21.41 17.50 18.49
C ARG A 502 20.40 17.45 19.66
N ARG A 503 19.11 17.69 19.42
CA ARG A 503 18.05 17.52 20.45
C ARG A 503 17.85 16.05 20.86
N ARG A 504 18.04 15.08 19.95
CA ARG A 504 17.96 13.65 20.30
C ARG A 504 19.10 13.17 21.21
N ARG A 505 20.21 13.90 21.32
CA ARG A 505 21.30 13.62 22.28
C ARG A 505 21.14 14.31 23.64
N LEU A 506 20.23 15.27 23.79
CA LEU A 506 20.04 16.06 25.01
C LEU A 506 18.82 15.63 25.85
N VAL A 507 18.10 14.58 25.43
CA VAL A 507 16.91 14.04 26.13
C VAL A 507 17.14 12.57 26.51
N GLN A 508 18.28 12.26 27.13
CA GLN A 508 18.42 11.06 27.95
C GLN A 508 18.33 11.48 29.43
N PRO A 509 17.43 10.88 30.24
CA PRO A 509 17.43 11.10 31.67
C PRO A 509 18.69 10.48 32.30
N PRO A 510 19.22 11.04 33.40
CA PRO A 510 20.38 10.46 34.08
C PRO A 510 20.04 9.07 34.66
N PRO A 511 21.04 8.17 34.81
CA PRO A 511 20.83 6.87 35.44
C PRO A 511 20.51 7.02 36.94
N PRO A 512 19.75 6.07 37.53
CA PRO A 512 19.39 6.14 38.94
C PRO A 512 20.62 5.96 39.86
N PRO A 513 20.65 6.63 41.02
CA PRO A 513 21.75 6.50 41.97
C PRO A 513 21.80 5.10 42.61
N ARG A 514 23.02 4.63 42.89
CA ARG A 514 23.31 3.39 43.61
C ARG A 514 23.00 3.50 45.10
#